data_AF-A0A251XHG5-F1
#
_entry.id   AF-A0A251XHG5-F1
#
_cell.length_a   1.000
_cell.length_b   1.000
_cell.length_c   1.000
_cell.angle_alpha   90.00
_cell.angle_beta   90.00
_cell.angle_gamma   90.00
#
_symmetry.space_group_name_H-M   'P 1'
#
loop_
_entity.id
_entity.type
_entity.pdbx_description
1 polymer ?
#
loop_
_entity_poly.entity_id
_entity_poly.type
_entity_poly.pdbx_seq_one_letter_code
_entity_poly.pdbx_strand_id
1 'polypeptide(L)' 'MSAEQIALPCDMNAGTSGGPILAGDFTDSPQFGNVAERYEDDSHVLGPVWKDVEHSAYDLTAAVAN' A
#
# COMPACT_ATOMS: atom_id res chain seq x y z
N MET A 1 5.99 -9.93 15.61
CA MET A 1 5.91 -10.54 14.27
C MET A 1 6.36 -9.47 13.28
N SER A 2 7.31 -9.75 12.40
CA SER A 2 7.67 -8.80 11.34
C SER A 2 6.48 -8.70 10.40
N ALA A 3 5.95 -7.50 10.17
CA ALA A 3 5.00 -7.30 9.09
C ALA A 3 5.69 -7.70 7.77
N GLU A 4 4.98 -8.39 6.90
CA GLU A 4 5.46 -8.61 5.53
C GLU A 4 5.43 -7.27 4.80
N GLN A 5 6.57 -6.93 4.20
CA GLN A 5 6.81 -5.63 3.60
C GLN A 5 7.03 -5.79 2.10
N ILE A 6 6.38 -4.94 1.34
CA ILE A 6 6.55 -4.81 -0.10
C ILE A 6 7.59 -3.71 -0.33
N ALA A 7 8.57 -3.99 -1.20
CA ALA A 7 9.49 -3.00 -1.73
C ALA A 7 9.29 -2.92 -3.24
N LEU A 8 8.90 -1.75 -3.73
CA LEU A 8 8.66 -1.51 -5.16
C LEU A 8 9.61 -0.44 -5.67
N PRO A 9 10.30 -0.69 -6.81
CA PRO A 9 11.05 0.36 -7.49
C PRO A 9 10.11 1.50 -7.87
N CYS A 10 10.36 2.68 -7.32
CA CYS A 10 9.51 3.85 -7.47
C CYS A 10 10.28 5.11 -7.04
N ASP A 11 10.28 6.13 -7.91
CA ASP A 11 10.95 7.42 -7.70
C ASP A 11 10.00 8.49 -7.13
N MET A 12 8.83 8.09 -6.65
CA MET A 12 7.87 9.00 -6.03
C MET A 12 8.43 9.60 -4.73
N ASN A 13 8.21 10.92 -4.58
CA ASN A 13 8.79 11.71 -3.50
C ASN A 13 7.80 11.99 -2.36
N ALA A 14 8.27 12.65 -1.30
CA ALA A 14 7.48 13.01 -0.12
C ALA A 14 6.10 13.59 -0.50
N GLY A 15 5.06 13.12 0.20
CA GLY A 15 3.66 13.44 -0.10
C GLY A 15 2.87 12.33 -0.79
N THR A 16 3.53 11.23 -1.20
CA THR A 16 2.85 10.03 -1.76
C THR A 16 2.51 8.96 -0.73
N SER A 17 2.93 9.12 0.53
CA SER A 17 2.53 8.24 1.64
C SER A 17 1.00 8.20 1.77
N GLY A 18 0.45 7.00 1.97
CA GLY A 18 -0.98 6.71 1.94
C GLY A 18 -1.52 6.35 0.55
N GLY A 19 -0.76 6.61 -0.52
CA GLY A 19 -1.13 6.25 -1.89
C GLY A 19 -1.28 4.73 -2.08
N PRO A 20 -2.11 4.29 -3.04
CA PRO A 20 -2.42 2.88 -3.22
C PRO A 20 -1.30 2.11 -3.91
N ILE A 21 -1.11 0.86 -3.52
CA ILE A 21 -0.30 -0.14 -4.25
C ILE A 21 -1.27 -1.14 -4.90
N LEU A 22 -1.29 -1.15 -6.22
CA LEU A 22 -2.25 -1.92 -7.04
C LEU A 22 -1.59 -3.14 -7.66
N ALA A 23 -2.33 -4.25 -7.75
CA ALA A 23 -1.84 -5.49 -8.33
C ALA A 23 -1.79 -5.42 -9.86
N GLY A 24 -0.64 -5.68 -10.46
CA GLY A 24 -0.47 -5.57 -11.92
C GLY A 24 -0.28 -4.12 -12.37
N ASP A 25 -0.65 -3.83 -13.62
CA ASP A 25 -0.21 -2.60 -14.31
C ASP A 25 -1.32 -1.55 -14.50
N PHE A 26 -2.55 -1.83 -14.06
CA PHE A 26 -3.71 -0.97 -14.33
C PHE A 26 -4.23 -0.27 -13.08
N THR A 27 -4.75 0.94 -13.25
CA THR A 27 -5.23 1.80 -12.15
C THR A 27 -6.58 1.36 -11.58
N ASP A 28 -7.28 0.44 -12.25
CA ASP A 28 -8.52 -0.18 -11.79
C ASP A 28 -8.29 -1.55 -11.13
N SER A 29 -7.03 -1.97 -11.01
CA SER A 29 -6.70 -3.26 -10.41
C SER A 29 -6.84 -3.22 -8.89
N PRO A 30 -7.04 -4.38 -8.23
CA PRO A 30 -7.20 -4.44 -6.79
C PRO A 30 -6.01 -3.84 -6.04
N GLN A 31 -6.30 -3.03 -5.02
CA GLN A 31 -5.29 -2.55 -4.08
C GLN A 31 -4.94 -3.66 -3.08
N PHE A 32 -3.65 -3.82 -2.78
CA PHE A 32 -3.16 -4.83 -1.81
C PHE A 32 -2.18 -4.26 -0.78
N GLY A 33 -2.01 -2.94 -0.75
CA GLY A 33 -1.14 -2.24 0.16
C GLY A 33 -1.22 -0.73 -0.03
N ASN A 34 -0.50 0.02 0.81
CA ASN A 34 -0.28 1.46 0.62
C ASN A 34 1.20 1.77 0.72
N VAL A 35 1.62 2.85 0.08
CA VAL A 35 2.93 3.44 0.34
C VAL A 35 2.96 3.95 1.78
N ALA A 36 3.82 3.38 2.61
CA ALA A 36 4.05 3.81 3.98
C ALA A 36 5.30 4.69 4.08
N GLU A 37 6.42 4.19 3.57
CA GLU A 37 7.74 4.78 3.73
C GLU A 37 8.53 4.73 2.43
N ARG A 38 9.68 5.39 2.44
CA ARG A 38 10.64 5.39 1.33
C ARG A 38 11.89 4.65 1.78
N TYR A 39 12.52 3.91 0.87
CA TYR A 39 13.83 3.34 1.15
C TYR A 39 14.91 4.41 1.01
N GLU A 40 15.98 4.34 1.81
CA GLU A 40 17.01 5.39 1.90
C GLU A 40 17.73 5.66 0.56
N ASP A 41 17.63 4.75 -0.40
CA ASP A 41 18.24 4.85 -1.73
C ASP A 41 17.46 5.72 -2.73
N ASP A 42 16.35 6.30 -2.29
CA ASP A 42 15.53 7.19 -3.09
C ASP A 42 14.90 6.59 -4.35
N SER A 43 14.97 5.27 -4.51
CA SER A 43 14.54 4.55 -5.71
C SER A 43 13.47 3.50 -5.44
N HIS A 44 13.06 3.33 -4.18
CA HIS A 44 12.00 2.42 -3.79
C HIS A 44 11.02 3.03 -2.80
N VAL A 45 9.76 2.63 -2.93
CA VAL A 45 8.73 2.82 -1.90
C VAL A 45 8.47 1.52 -1.17
N LEU A 46 8.10 1.66 0.09
CA LEU A 46 7.82 0.58 1.01
C LEU A 46 6.36 0.62 1.44
N GLY A 47 5.74 -0.55 1.60
CA GLY A 47 4.38 -0.64 2.09
C GLY A 47 4.11 -1.96 2.83
N PRO A 48 3.16 -1.98 3.78
CA PRO A 48 2.69 -3.24 4.32
C PRO A 48 1.94 -4.02 3.25
N VAL A 49 2.14 -5.34 3.19
CA VAL A 49 1.18 -6.23 2.54
C VAL A 49 -0.08 -6.22 3.40
N TRP A 50 -1.24 -5.88 2.82
CA TRP A 50 -2.50 -6.03 3.51
C TRP A 50 -2.78 -7.51 3.78
N LYS A 51 -2.96 -7.85 5.06
CA LYS A 51 -3.39 -9.18 5.48
C LYS A 51 -4.86 -9.12 5.85
N ASP A 52 -5.39 -10.24 6.35
CA ASP A 52 -6.80 -10.40 6.69
C ASP A 52 -7.32 -9.29 7.62
N VAL A 53 -6.48 -8.75 8.51
CA VAL A 53 -6.85 -7.68 9.44
C VAL A 53 -7.04 -6.35 8.74
N GLU A 54 -6.14 -5.97 7.84
CA GLU A 54 -6.23 -4.74 7.05
C GLU A 54 -7.39 -4.79 6.06
N HIS A 55 -7.61 -5.93 5.40
CA HIS A 55 -8.79 -6.14 4.57
C HIS A 55 -10.08 -6.05 5.38
N SER A 56 -10.15 -6.67 6.55
CA SER A 56 -11.35 -6.62 7.41
C SER A 56 -11.65 -5.19 7.86
N ALA A 57 -10.63 -4.40 8.19
CA ALA A 57 -10.79 -3.00 8.56
C ALA A 57 -11.26 -2.14 7.36
N TYR A 58 -10.73 -2.41 6.17
CA TYR A 58 -11.16 -1.76 4.94
C TYR A 58 -12.64 -2.08 4.63
N ASP A 59 -13.02 -3.36 4.64
CA ASP A 59 -14.39 -3.80 4.38
C ASP A 59 -15.38 -3.21 5.40
N LEU A 60 -15.00 -3.16 6.67
CA LEU A 60 -15.81 -2.53 7.71
C LEU A 60 -16.00 -1.03 7.44
N THR A 61 -14.92 -0.32 7.08
CA THR A 61 -14.98 1.11 6.80
C THR A 61 -15.81 1.40 5.56
N ALA A 62 -15.66 0.59 4.50
CA ALA A 62 -16.45 0.66 3.29
C ALA A 62 -17.95 0.40 3.56
N ALA A 63 -18.27 -0.53 4.47
CA ALA A 63 -19.64 -0.84 4.86
C ALA A 63 -20.30 0.28 5.69
N VAL A 64 -19.53 1.05 6.46
CA VAL A 64 -20.05 2.18 7.28
C VAL A 64 -20.13 3.49 6.48
N ALA A 65 -19.29 3.67 5.47
CA ALA A 65 -19.27 4.86 4.63
C ALA A 65 -20.39 4.91 3.57
N ASN A 66 -21.16 3.83 3.43
CA ASN A 66 -22.27 3.65 2.48
C ASN A 66 -23.62 3.75 3.19
#